data_AF-A0A238L0A4-F1
#
_entry.id   AF-A0A238L0A4-F1
#
_cell.length_a   1.000
_cell.length_b   1.000
_cell.length_c   1.000
_cell.angle_alpha   90.00
_cell.angle_beta   90.00
_cell.angle_gamma   90.00
#
_symmetry.space_group_name_H-M   'P 1'
#
loop_
_entity.id
_entity.type
_entity.pdbx_description
1 polymer ?
#
loop_
_entity_poly.entity_id
_entity_poly.type
_entity_poly.pdbx_seq_one_letter_code
_entity_poly.pdbx_strand_id
1 'polypeptide(L)' 'MNIEAIKAAVDAGQTVHWANTGYIVHKDALGQYLITYRHGGGTIGLTDQSGTRLNGDEAEFYVAGANNNQ' A
#
# COMPACT_ATOMS: atom_id res chain seq x y z
N MET A 1 4.72 8.18 1.39
CA MET A 1 5.63 7.07 1.73
C MET A 1 6.27 6.56 0.44
N ASN A 2 7.58 6.32 0.44
CA ASN A 2 8.25 5.70 -0.72
C ASN A 2 8.05 4.18 -0.72
N ILE A 3 8.49 3.51 -1.80
CA ILE A 3 8.32 2.05 -1.99
C ILE A 3 8.89 1.25 -0.82
N GLU A 4 10.09 1.59 -0.36
CA GLU A 4 10.78 0.86 0.71
C GLU A 4 10.04 0.98 2.04
N ALA A 5 9.60 2.19 2.40
CA ALA A 5 8.83 2.43 3.63
C ALA A 5 7.48 1.70 3.61
N ILE A 6 6.79 1.66 2.46
CA ILE A 6 5.53 0.93 2.31
C ILE A 6 5.77 -0.57 2.51
N LYS A 7 6.77 -1.15 1.85
CA LYS A 7 7.11 -2.57 1.98
C LYS A 7 7.48 -2.94 3.41
N ALA A 8 8.31 -2.12 4.07
CA ALA A 8 8.70 -2.34 5.46
C ALA A 8 7.51 -2.30 6.42
N ALA A 9 6.58 -1.35 6.23
CA ALA A 9 5.36 -1.27 7.04
C ALA A 9 4.46 -2.50 6.84
N VAL A 10 4.29 -2.96 5.59
CA VAL A 10 3.52 -4.17 5.27
C VAL A 10 4.19 -5.42 5.85
N ASP A 11 5.50 -5.56 5.71
CA ASP A 11 6.27 -6.68 6.28
C ASP A 11 6.22 -6.66 7.83
N ALA A 12 6.11 -5.49 8.46
CA ALA A 12 5.90 -5.33 9.89
C ALA A 12 4.45 -5.60 10.35
N GLY A 13 3.55 -5.98 9.44
CA GLY A 13 2.14 -6.25 9.73
C GLY A 13 1.27 -4.99 9.92
N GLN A 14 1.79 -3.81 9.59
CA GLN A 14 1.02 -2.58 9.64
C GLN A 14 0.05 -2.49 8.46
N THR A 15 -1.15 -1.93 8.69
CA THR A 15 -2.07 -1.65 7.59
C THR A 15 -1.64 -0.37 6.89
N VAL A 16 -1.28 -0.47 5.61
CA VAL A 16 -1.02 0.70 4.75
C VAL A 16 -2.22 0.91 3.83
N HIS A 17 -2.69 2.14 3.73
CA HIS A 17 -3.73 2.58 2.81
C HIS A 17 -3.14 3.37 1.64
N TRP A 18 -3.89 3.44 0.54
CA TRP A 18 -3.60 4.30 -0.62
C TRP A 18 -4.84 5.15 -0.94
N ALA A 19 -4.70 6.47 -1.00
CA ALA A 19 -5.71 7.48 -1.33
C ALA A 19 -6.93 7.55 -0.37
N ASN A 20 -7.41 6.43 0.17
CA ASN A 20 -8.47 6.33 1.17
C ASN A 20 -8.41 4.97 1.91
N THR A 21 -9.22 4.83 2.96
CA THR A 21 -9.24 3.64 3.82
C THR A 21 -9.79 2.37 3.16
N GLY A 22 -10.39 2.49 1.98
CA GLY A 22 -10.93 1.37 1.20
C GLY A 22 -9.85 0.58 0.44
N TYR A 23 -8.74 1.22 0.07
CA TYR A 23 -7.59 0.55 -0.54
C TYR A 23 -6.60 0.14 0.52
N ILE A 24 -6.07 -1.08 0.40
CA ILE A 24 -4.99 -1.57 1.25
C ILE A 24 -3.81 -2.06 0.45
N VAL A 25 -2.62 -1.85 1.00
CA VAL A 25 -1.41 -2.51 0.53
C VAL A 25 -1.18 -3.77 1.35
N HIS A 26 -0.93 -4.88 0.66
CA HIS A 26 -0.61 -6.16 1.30
C HIS A 26 0.41 -6.93 0.47
N LYS A 27 1.04 -7.92 1.10
CA LYS A 27 1.98 -8.84 0.46
C LYS A 27 1.31 -10.21 0.35
N ASP A 28 1.23 -10.75 -0.86
CA ASP A 28 0.63 -12.06 -1.09
C ASP A 28 1.60 -13.21 -0.78
N ALA A 29 1.12 -14.45 -0.95
CA ALA A 29 1.91 -15.66 -0.70
C ALA A 29 3.10 -15.85 -1.66
N LEU A 30 3.11 -15.14 -2.80
CA LEU A 30 4.21 -15.14 -3.77
C LEU A 30 5.23 -14.03 -3.46
N GLY A 31 4.97 -13.20 -2.45
CA GLY A 31 5.81 -12.07 -2.07
C GLY A 31 5.56 -10.80 -2.88
N GLN A 32 4.50 -10.76 -3.69
CA GLN A 32 4.14 -9.58 -4.47
C GLN A 32 3.43 -8.56 -3.57
N TYR A 33 3.78 -7.28 -3.74
CA TYR A 33 3.09 -6.20 -3.04
C TYR A 33 1.98 -5.66 -3.94
N LEU A 34 0.76 -5.67 -3.41
CA LEU A 34 -0.45 -5.40 -4.15
C LEU A 34 -1.27 -4.32 -3.46
N ILE A 35 -2.01 -3.54 -4.24
CA ILE A 35 -3.02 -2.59 -3.77
C ILE A 35 -4.39 -3.17 -4.13
N THR A 36 -5.25 -3.40 -3.14
CA THR A 36 -6.57 -4.01 -3.33
C THR A 36 -7.66 -3.14 -2.71
N TYR A 37 -8.75 -2.90 -3.45
CA TYR A 37 -9.96 -2.28 -2.88
C TYR A 37 -10.81 -3.33 -2.15
N ARG A 38 -11.03 -3.16 -0.84
CA ARG A 38 -11.64 -4.17 0.04
C ARG A 38 -13.07 -4.57 -0.34
N HIS A 39 -13.84 -3.73 -1.02
CA HIS A 39 -15.25 -3.99 -1.33
C HIS A 39 -15.45 -4.73 -2.67
N GLY A 40 -14.65 -5.77 -2.91
CA GLY A 40 -14.73 -6.59 -4.13
C GLY A 40 -14.20 -5.90 -5.38
N GLY A 41 -13.37 -4.86 -5.23
CA GLY A 41 -12.82 -4.12 -6.35
C GLY A 41 -11.55 -4.75 -6.94
N GLY A 42 -10.93 -4.01 -7.85
CA GLY A 42 -9.70 -4.43 -8.51
C GLY A 42 -8.50 -4.54 -7.57
N THR A 43 -7.53 -5.34 -8.02
CA THR A 43 -6.20 -5.43 -7.43
C THR A 43 -5.18 -5.03 -8.48
N ILE A 44 -4.24 -4.16 -8.10
CA ILE A 44 -3.09 -3.77 -8.93
C ILE A 44 -1.79 -4.01 -8.16
N GLY A 45 -0.65 -4.02 -8.87
CA GLY A 45 0.65 -4.01 -8.20
C GLY A 45 0.89 -2.71 -7.44
N LEU A 46 1.65 -2.75 -6.34
CA LEU A 46 2.13 -1.55 -5.64
C LEU A 46 2.99 -0.68 -6.57
N THR A 47 3.75 -1.32 -7.45
CA THR A 47 4.64 -0.67 -8.41
C THR A 47 4.26 -1.01 -9.84
N ASP A 48 4.80 -0.25 -10.79
CA ASP A 48 4.82 -0.67 -12.19
C ASP A 48 5.60 -1.99 -12.38
N GLN A 49 5.60 -2.50 -13.62
CA GLN A 49 6.27 -3.77 -13.95
C GLN A 49 7.79 -3.75 -13.73
N SER A 50 8.42 -2.56 -13.71
CA SER A 50 9.86 -2.44 -13.43
C SER A 50 10.18 -2.57 -11.93
N GLY A 51 9.18 -2.38 -11.06
CA GLY A 51 9.38 -2.39 -9.61
C GLY A 51 9.91 -1.07 -9.03
N THR A 52 10.14 -0.05 -9.86
CA THR A 52 10.87 1.17 -9.47
C THR A 52 9.97 2.38 -9.20
N ARG A 53 8.74 2.39 -9.73
CA ARG A 53 7.77 3.49 -9.53
C ARG A 53 6.49 2.96 -8.91
N LEU A 54 5.94 3.70 -7.95
CA LEU A 54 4.61 3.41 -7.39
C LEU A 54 3.52 3.53 -8.47
N ASN A 55 2.49 2.72 -8.33
CA ASN A 55 1.18 3.00 -8.93
C ASN A 55 0.40 3.87 -7.93
N GLY A 56 0.53 5.19 -8.07
CA GLY A 56 -0.02 6.20 -7.16
C GLY A 56 1.05 7.21 -6.72
N ASP A 57 0.63 8.35 -6.16
CA ASP A 57 1.57 9.35 -5.65
C ASP A 57 2.02 8.99 -4.23
N GLU A 58 3.30 9.18 -3.91
CA GLU A 58 3.84 8.84 -2.58
C GLU A 58 3.04 9.47 -1.42
N ALA A 59 2.53 10.70 -1.61
CA ALA A 59 1.77 11.42 -0.60
C ALA A 59 0.40 10.79 -0.27
N GLU A 60 -0.12 9.92 -1.14
CA GLU A 60 -1.41 9.26 -0.96
C GLU A 60 -1.33 8.01 -0.08
N PHE A 61 -0.11 7.54 0.22
CA PHE A 61 0.11 6.34 1.04
C PHE A 61 0.32 6.70 2.51
N TYR A 62 -0.38 6.01 3.40
CA TYR A 62 -0.31 6.24 4.84
C TYR A 62 -0.57 4.95 5.66
N VAL A 63 0.04 4.85 6.84
CA VAL A 63 -0.23 3.76 7.80
C VAL A 63 -1.50 4.08 8.58
N ALA A 64 -2.40 3.10 8.73
CA ALA A 64 -3.60 3.24 9.55
C ALA A 64 -3.24 3.58 11.00
N GLY A 65 -3.91 4.59 11.57
CA GLY A 65 -3.64 5.05 12.95
C GLY A 65 -2.44 6.00 13.11
N ALA A 66 -1.65 6.24 12.06
CA ALA A 66 -0.64 7.31 12.07
C ALA A 66 -1.26 8.73 11.99
N ASN A 67 -2.58 8.82 11.73
CA ASN A 67 -3.36 10.06 11.70
C ASN A 67 -4.11 10.34 13.02
N ASN A 68 -3.62 9.87 14.16
CA ASN A 68 -4.14 10.27 15.47
C ASN A 68 -3.28 11.40 16.05
N ASN A 69 -3.39 12.59 15.46
CA ASN A 69 -3.07 13.89 16.07
C ASN A 69 -3.51 15.02 15.10
N GLN A 70 -4.81 15.30 15.04
CA GLN A 70 -5.35 16.62 14.75
C GLN A 70 -6.54 16.88 15.65
#